data_AF-A0A932PPE8-F1
#
_entry.id   AF-A0A932PPE8-F1
#
_cell.length_a   1.000
_cell.length_b   1.000
_cell.length_c   1.000
_cell.angle_alpha   90.00
_cell.angle_beta   90.00
_cell.angle_gamma   90.00
#
_symmetry.space_group_name_H-M   'P 1'
#
loop_
_entity.id
_entity.type
_entity.pdbx_description
1 polymer ?
#
loop_
_entity_poly.entity_id
_entity_poly.type
_entity_poly.pdbx_seq_one_letter_code
_entity_poly.pdbx_strand_id
1 'polypeptide(L)'
;MNETLHSPDHHPYSLDEPHVEHPGYGTFIKVWAALVVLTFCLVGLSHVSQSYAVWGLLTLTPLKAGLVFYYFMHLKYEGSLFKIVILVTLGTLLIFFALLFSDVAFH
;
A
#
# COMPACT_ATOMS: atom_id res chain seq x y z
N MET A 1 -13.20 52.20 39.69
CA MET A 1 -12.78 50.88 40.21
C MET A 1 -13.97 49.97 39.94
N ASN A 2 -14.20 49.62 38.67
CA ASN A 2 -13.65 48.44 37.99
C ASN A 2 -13.96 47.13 38.75
N GLU A 3 -14.51 46.19 37.97
CA GLU A 3 -14.39 44.74 38.18
C GLU A 3 -15.29 44.12 39.26
N THR A 4 -16.54 43.93 38.83
CA THR A 4 -17.31 42.69 38.99
C THR A 4 -16.48 41.52 39.51
N LEU A 5 -16.84 41.04 40.70
CA LEU A 5 -16.37 39.77 41.27
C LEU A 5 -16.47 38.67 40.20
N HIS A 6 -15.29 38.29 39.71
CA HIS A 6 -15.06 37.17 38.81
C HIS A 6 -15.61 35.92 39.48
N SER A 7 -16.74 35.45 38.96
CA SER A 7 -17.35 34.17 39.27
C SER A 7 -16.31 33.07 38.97
N PRO A 8 -15.91 32.22 39.93
CA PRO A 8 -15.20 30.99 39.62
C PRO A 8 -16.20 30.03 38.96
N ASP A 9 -16.46 30.27 37.68
CA ASP A 9 -17.24 29.38 36.85
C ASP A 9 -16.47 28.07 36.69
N HIS A 10 -17.07 27.02 37.25
CA HIS A 10 -17.10 25.67 36.70
C HIS A 10 -16.26 25.46 35.42
N HIS A 11 -15.25 24.61 35.50
CA HIS A 11 -15.35 23.30 34.84
C HIS A 11 -14.23 22.38 35.36
N PRO A 12 -14.55 21.21 35.93
CA PRO A 12 -13.57 20.15 36.08
C PRO A 12 -13.18 19.72 34.67
N TYR A 13 -12.05 20.19 34.18
CA TYR A 13 -11.40 19.58 33.02
C TYR A 13 -10.74 18.30 33.52
N SER A 14 -11.55 17.26 33.78
CA SER A 14 -11.07 15.90 33.61
C SER A 14 -10.70 15.80 32.14
N LEU A 15 -9.39 15.94 31.88
CA LEU A 15 -8.77 15.49 30.65
C LEU A 15 -8.86 13.97 30.63
N ASP A 16 -10.07 13.45 30.48
CA ASP A 16 -10.30 12.18 29.83
C ASP A 16 -9.89 12.42 28.37
N GLU A 17 -8.58 12.45 28.12
CA GLU A 17 -8.05 12.38 26.77
C GLU A 17 -8.70 11.15 26.14
N PRO A 18 -9.58 11.30 25.14
CA PRO A 18 -10.11 10.13 24.46
C PRO A 18 -8.89 9.43 23.88
N HIS A 19 -8.56 8.26 24.43
CA HIS A 19 -7.51 7.40 23.93
C HIS A 19 -7.84 7.13 22.47
N VAL A 20 -7.21 7.93 21.60
CA VAL A 20 -7.38 7.86 20.15
C VAL A 20 -6.99 6.45 19.75
N GLU A 21 -8.00 5.61 19.48
CA GLU A 21 -7.81 4.29 18.89
C GLU A 21 -7.02 4.49 17.60
N HIS A 22 -5.70 4.23 17.68
CA HIS A 22 -4.82 4.41 16.55
C HIS A 22 -5.30 3.53 15.40
N PRO A 23 -5.65 4.10 14.24
CA PRO A 23 -6.19 3.34 13.13
C PRO A 23 -5.19 2.28 12.65
N GLY A 24 -5.48 1.02 12.98
CA GLY A 24 -5.19 -0.18 12.20
C GLY A 24 -3.75 -0.40 11.69
N TYR A 25 -2.73 -0.31 12.54
CA TYR A 25 -1.35 -0.72 12.20
C TYR A 25 -1.26 -2.14 11.60
N GLY A 26 -2.22 -3.01 11.95
CA GLY A 26 -2.31 -4.39 11.45
C GLY A 26 -2.47 -4.51 9.92
N THR A 27 -2.98 -3.50 9.22
CA THR A 27 -3.05 -3.54 7.75
C THR A 27 -1.65 -3.35 7.15
N PHE A 28 -0.89 -2.37 7.67
CA PHE A 28 0.47 -2.12 7.19
C PHE A 28 1.40 -3.31 7.43
N ILE A 29 1.28 -3.98 8.59
CA ILE A 29 2.10 -5.14 8.90
C ILE A 29 1.81 -6.34 7.98
N LYS A 30 0.54 -6.53 7.58
CA LYS A 30 0.13 -7.58 6.63
C LYS A 30 0.74 -7.34 5.24
N VAL A 31 0.71 -6.11 4.75
CA VAL A 31 1.26 -5.77 3.43
C VAL A 31 2.77 -5.86 3.44
N TRP A 32 3.40 -5.37 4.51
CA TRP A 32 4.83 -5.51 4.74
C TRP A 32 5.25 -6.99 4.68
N ALA A 33 4.56 -7.87 5.40
CA ALA A 33 4.84 -9.29 5.37
C ALA A 33 4.68 -9.89 3.95
N ALA A 34 3.62 -9.53 3.23
CA ALA A 34 3.42 -9.97 1.86
C ALA A 34 4.53 -9.48 0.91
N LEU A 35 4.98 -8.23 1.03
CA LEU A 35 6.11 -7.68 0.27
C LEU A 35 7.42 -8.42 0.54
N VAL A 36 7.66 -8.79 1.80
CA VAL A 36 8.83 -9.59 2.19
C VAL A 36 8.74 -10.97 1.54
N VAL A 37 7.58 -11.64 1.59
CA VAL A 37 7.38 -12.95 0.96
C VAL A 37 7.59 -12.87 -0.56
N LEU A 38 7.04 -11.88 -1.25
CA LEU A 38 7.27 -11.68 -2.68
C LEU A 38 8.75 -11.42 -2.99
N THR A 39 9.47 -10.76 -2.10
CA THR A 39 10.90 -10.51 -2.25
C THR A 39 11.73 -11.77 -2.06
N PHE A 40 11.42 -12.58 -1.04
CA PHE A 40 12.06 -13.88 -0.85
C PHE A 40 11.81 -14.83 -2.02
N CYS A 41 10.57 -14.86 -2.54
CA CYS A 41 10.24 -15.63 -3.73
C CYS A 41 11.10 -15.21 -4.94
N LEU A 42 11.24 -13.90 -5.17
CA LEU A 42 12.09 -13.35 -6.23
C LEU A 42 13.56 -13.75 -6.07
N VAL A 43 14.10 -13.61 -4.85
CA VAL A 43 15.50 -13.96 -4.54
C VAL A 43 15.73 -15.47 -4.73
N GLY A 44 14.77 -16.31 -4.29
CA GLY A 44 14.81 -17.75 -4.52
C GLY A 44 14.79 -18.10 -6.01
N LEU A 45 13.93 -17.45 -6.79
CA LEU A 45 13.88 -17.62 -8.25
C LEU A 45 15.19 -17.20 -8.91
N SER A 46 15.80 -16.12 -8.42
CA SER A 46 17.08 -15.62 -8.89
C SER A 46 18.24 -16.57 -8.63
N HIS A 47 18.16 -17.42 -7.60
CA HIS A 47 19.20 -18.38 -7.27
C HIS A 47 19.14 -19.65 -8.13
N VAL A 48 17.98 -19.97 -8.72
CA VAL A 48 17.81 -21.20 -9.51
C VAL A 48 18.37 -21.04 -10.92
N SER A 49 18.07 -19.93 -11.61
CA SER A 49 18.63 -19.67 -12.95
C SER A 49 18.39 -18.23 -13.41
N GLN A 50 19.32 -17.70 -14.20
CA GLN A 50 19.27 -16.33 -14.71
C GLN A 50 18.03 -16.07 -15.58
N SER A 51 17.63 -17.04 -16.41
CA SER A 51 16.46 -16.90 -17.28
C SER A 51 15.17 -16.78 -16.47
N TYR A 52 14.99 -17.62 -15.44
CA TYR A 52 13.82 -17.56 -14.58
C TYR A 52 13.85 -16.33 -13.65
N ALA A 53 15.03 -15.83 -13.30
CA ALA A 53 15.18 -14.58 -12.57
C ALA A 53 14.55 -13.40 -13.34
N VAL A 54 14.80 -13.31 -14.65
CA VAL A 54 14.22 -12.27 -15.52
C VAL A 54 12.70 -12.37 -15.55
N TRP A 55 12.15 -13.59 -15.69
CA TRP A 55 10.71 -13.83 -15.60
C TRP A 55 10.12 -13.42 -14.24
N GLY A 56 10.82 -13.74 -13.15
CA GLY A 56 10.45 -13.35 -11.81
C GLY A 56 10.47 -11.83 -11.61
N LEU A 57 11.55 -11.16 -12.03
CA LEU A 57 11.70 -9.70 -11.98
C LEU A 57 10.59 -8.99 -12.74
N LEU A 58 10.25 -9.47 -13.93
CA LEU A 58 9.22 -8.84 -14.75
C LEU A 58 7.82 -9.01 -14.17
N THR A 59 7.52 -10.13 -13.53
CA THR A 59 6.17 -10.46 -13.03
C THR A 59 5.96 -10.06 -11.57
N LEU A 60 6.91 -10.34 -10.68
CA LEU A 60 6.78 -10.07 -9.24
C LEU A 60 6.95 -8.58 -8.92
N THR A 61 7.71 -7.82 -9.71
CA THR A 61 7.88 -6.36 -9.50
C THR A 61 6.57 -5.58 -9.65
N PRO A 62 5.81 -5.69 -10.76
CA PRO A 62 4.50 -5.03 -10.87
C PRO A 62 3.48 -5.61 -9.90
N LEU A 63 3.60 -6.88 -9.50
CA LEU A 63 2.75 -7.48 -8.47
C LEU A 63 2.96 -6.84 -7.09
N LYS A 64 4.21 -6.57 -6.69
CA LYS A 64 4.54 -5.81 -5.47
C LYS A 64 3.93 -4.40 -5.53
N ALA A 65 4.10 -3.70 -6.66
CA ALA A 65 3.52 -2.37 -6.86
C ALA A 65 2.00 -2.39 -6.77
N GLY A 66 1.34 -3.36 -7.41
CA GLY A 66 -0.11 -3.55 -7.32
C GLY A 66 -0.60 -3.84 -5.91
N LEU A 67 0.13 -4.66 -5.14
CA LEU A 67 -0.22 -4.98 -3.75
C LEU A 67 -0.08 -3.77 -2.82
N VAL A 68 1.02 -3.01 -2.94
CA VAL A 68 1.20 -1.75 -2.21
C VAL A 68 0.06 -0.81 -2.55
N PHE A 69 -0.26 -0.66 -3.82
CA PHE A 69 -1.28 0.27 -4.26
C PHE A 69 -2.69 -0.13 -3.81
N TYR A 70 -3.04 -1.41 -3.91
CA TYR A 70 -4.33 -1.93 -3.44
C TYR A 70 -4.56 -1.68 -1.93
N TYR A 71 -3.49 -1.72 -1.12
CA TYR A 71 -3.60 -1.60 0.33
C TYR A 71 -3.24 -0.23 0.91
N PHE A 72 -2.22 0.46 0.39
CA PHE A 72 -1.75 1.76 0.88
C PHE A 72 -2.51 2.93 0.25
N MET A 73 -3.08 2.79 -0.96
CA MET A 73 -3.99 3.78 -1.50
C MET A 73 -5.44 3.39 -1.20
N HIS A 74 -5.93 3.72 -0.01
CA HIS A 74 -7.32 4.04 0.39
C HIS A 74 -8.53 3.46 -0.39
N LEU A 75 -8.41 2.31 -1.03
CA LEU A 75 -9.39 1.77 -2.00
C LEU A 75 -10.52 0.97 -1.35
N LYS A 76 -10.47 0.85 -0.04
CA LYS A 76 -11.58 0.32 0.75
C LYS A 76 -12.59 1.41 1.13
N TYR A 77 -12.27 2.70 0.95
CA TYR A 77 -13.09 3.77 1.54
C TYR A 77 -13.61 4.86 0.59
N GLU A 78 -13.11 5.01 -0.64
CA GLU A 78 -13.56 6.11 -1.52
C GLU A 78 -13.70 5.66 -2.99
N GLY A 79 -14.90 5.85 -3.56
CA GLY A 79 -15.26 5.81 -5.00
C GLY A 79 -14.81 4.62 -5.86
N SER A 80 -15.78 3.82 -6.36
CA SER A 80 -15.55 2.70 -7.31
C SER A 80 -14.72 3.08 -8.56
N LEU A 81 -14.77 4.36 -8.99
CA LEU A 81 -14.05 4.88 -10.16
C LEU A 81 -12.52 4.82 -10.01
N PHE A 82 -11.99 5.15 -8.83
CA PHE A 82 -10.53 5.10 -8.59
C PHE A 82 -10.01 3.67 -8.75
N LYS A 83 -10.79 2.70 -8.29
CA LYS A 83 -10.49 1.26 -8.38
C LYS A 83 -10.31 0.80 -9.83
N ILE A 84 -11.16 1.32 -10.71
CA ILE A 84 -11.14 1.00 -12.15
C ILE A 84 -9.91 1.61 -12.81
N VAL A 85 -9.62 2.90 -12.58
CA VAL A 85 -8.45 3.57 -13.17
C VAL A 85 -7.16 2.84 -12.78
N ILE A 86 -7.05 2.49 -11.51
CA ILE A 86 -5.92 1.73 -10.96
C ILE A 86 -5.77 0.36 -11.63
N LEU A 87 -6.87 -0.40 -11.75
CA LEU A 87 -6.87 -1.69 -12.43
C LEU A 87 -6.46 -1.55 -13.90
N VAL A 88 -6.95 -0.51 -14.57
CA VAL A 88 -6.61 -0.19 -15.97
C VAL A 88 -5.13 0.18 -16.10
N THR A 89 -4.58 1.02 -15.22
CA THR A 89 -3.17 1.40 -15.23
C THR A 89 -2.28 0.17 -14.99
N LEU A 90 -2.58 -0.64 -13.99
CA LEU A 90 -1.80 -1.85 -13.68
C LEU A 90 -1.93 -2.90 -14.78
N GLY A 91 -3.12 -3.07 -15.37
CA GLY A 91 -3.36 -3.95 -16.50
C GLY A 91 -2.60 -3.50 -17.75
N THR A 92 -2.64 -2.20 -18.05
CA THR A 92 -1.89 -1.60 -19.16
C THR A 92 -0.39 -1.80 -18.96
N LEU A 93 0.12 -1.55 -17.76
CA LEU A 93 1.52 -1.80 -17.41
C LEU A 93 1.92 -3.27 -17.62
N LEU A 94 1.08 -4.21 -17.18
CA LEU A 94 1.32 -5.64 -17.39
C LEU A 94 1.33 -6.03 -18.88
N ILE A 95 0.43 -5.43 -19.67
CA ILE A 95 0.39 -5.63 -21.12
C ILE A 95 1.68 -5.13 -21.76
N PHE A 96 2.16 -3.94 -21.39
CA PHE A 96 3.45 -3.42 -21.87
C PHE A 96 4.62 -4.36 -21.53
N PHE A 97 4.65 -4.92 -20.32
CA PHE A 97 5.67 -5.88 -19.93
C PHE A 97 5.59 -7.17 -20.74
N ALA A 98 4.39 -7.71 -20.97
CA ALA A 98 4.20 -8.89 -21.81
C ALA A 98 4.68 -8.65 -23.25
N LEU A 99 4.39 -7.46 -23.81
CA LEU A 99 4.84 -7.08 -25.15
C LEU A 99 6.35 -6.89 -25.23
N LEU A 100 6.95 -6.17 -24.28
CA LEU A 100 8.41 -5.97 -24.19
C LEU A 100 9.11 -7.33 -24.07
N PHE A 101 8.59 -8.20 -23.22
CA PHE A 101 9.11 -9.55 -23.09
C PHE A 101 9.00 -10.34 -24.40
N SER A 102 7.84 -10.31 -25.05
CA SER A 102 7.65 -10.96 -26.35
C SER A 102 8.71 -10.50 -27.35
N ASP A 103 8.95 -9.19 -27.44
CA ASP A 103 9.97 -8.62 -28.33
C ASP A 103 11.40 -9.11 -27.99
N VAL A 104 11.77 -9.15 -26.71
CA VAL A 104 13.08 -9.64 -26.24
C VAL A 104 13.23 -11.16 -26.41
N ALA A 105 12.16 -11.93 -26.26
CA ALA A 105 12.19 -13.38 -26.32
C ALA A 105 12.21 -13.93 -27.76
N PHE A 106 11.77 -13.14 -28.74
CA PHE A 106 11.75 -13.51 -30.16
C PHE A 106 12.92 -12.89 -30.98
N HIS A 107 13.88 -12.25 -30.33
CA HIS A 107 15.21 -11.92 -30.87
C HIS A 107 16.23 -13.01 -30.52
#